data_AF-V4PFU2-F1
#
_entry.id   AF-V4PFU2-F1
#
_cell.length_a   1.000
_cell.length_b   1.000
_cell.length_c   1.000
_cell.angle_alpha   90.00
_cell.angle_beta   90.00
_cell.angle_gamma   90.00
#
_symmetry.space_group_name_H-M   'P 1'
#
loop_
_entity.id
_entity.type
_entity.pdbx_description
1 polymer ?
#
loop_
_entity_poly.entity_id
_entity_poly.type
_entity_poly.pdbx_seq_one_letter_code
_entity_poly.pdbx_strand_id
1 'polypeptide(L)'
;MMNRDGPSLPGLPSPPLADGEIAEKTDALFQDICNVSGNELLRQTIGLINAHLHVIRPYEGAFIPDRSSEYEAMATAWANRDIASLRDLTTAYFKRRRELVPQIAKIINHPN
;
A
#
# COMPACT_ATOMS: atom_id res chain seq x y z
N MET A 1 16.06 8.32 16.31
CA MET A 1 16.59 7.48 15.22
C MET A 1 16.31 6.03 15.60
N MET A 2 15.24 5.44 15.06
CA MET A 2 14.89 4.04 15.30
C MET A 2 15.03 3.30 13.96
N ASN A 3 15.70 2.15 14.01
CA ASN A 3 16.08 1.31 12.87
C ASN A 3 14.87 1.02 11.97
N ARG A 4 15.02 1.34 10.68
CA ARG A 4 14.02 1.15 9.60
C ARG A 4 14.12 -0.23 8.93
N ASP A 5 14.86 -1.15 9.53
CA ASP A 5 15.00 -2.50 8.99
C ASP A 5 13.88 -3.37 9.55
N GLY A 6 12.75 -3.37 8.83
CA GLY A 6 11.74 -4.42 9.01
C GLY A 6 12.37 -5.82 8.85
N PRO A 7 11.75 -6.87 9.38
CA PRO A 7 12.33 -8.21 9.36
C PRO A 7 12.68 -8.62 7.92
N SER A 8 13.98 -8.73 7.64
CA SER A 8 14.48 -9.24 6.37
C SER A 8 14.19 -10.73 6.30
N LEU A 9 13.28 -11.12 5.41
CA LEU A 9 13.02 -12.52 5.11
C LEU A 9 14.23 -13.08 4.34
N PRO A 10 14.84 -14.20 4.77
CA PRO A 10 16.01 -14.76 4.11
C PRO A 10 15.67 -15.21 2.69
N GLY A 11 16.41 -14.69 1.71
CA GLY A 11 16.32 -15.09 0.29
C GLY A 11 15.58 -14.10 -0.63
N LEU A 12 15.03 -13.00 -0.12
CA LEU A 12 14.44 -11.98 -0.98
C LEU A 12 15.51 -11.00 -1.48
N PRO A 13 15.47 -10.61 -2.77
CA PRO A 13 16.33 -9.56 -3.26
C PRO A 13 15.96 -8.26 -2.53
N SER A 14 16.98 -7.55 -2.03
CA SER A 14 16.77 -6.24 -1.38
C SER A 14 15.99 -5.36 -2.35
N PRO A 15 14.81 -4.85 -1.97
CA PRO A 15 14.02 -4.07 -2.88
C PRO A 15 14.79 -2.81 -3.30
N PRO A 16 14.70 -2.38 -4.57
CA PRO A 16 15.23 -1.08 -4.96
C PRO A 16 14.60 -0.03 -4.05
N LEU A 17 15.41 0.87 -3.48
CA LEU A 17 15.02 1.91 -2.52
C LEU A 17 13.66 2.52 -2.92
N ALA A 18 12.60 2.00 -2.32
CA ALA A 18 11.26 2.41 -2.64
C ALA A 18 10.94 3.67 -1.85
N ASP A 19 10.09 4.54 -2.41
CA ASP A 19 9.42 5.62 -1.70
C ASP A 19 8.59 5.08 -0.53
N GLY A 20 9.26 4.77 0.58
CA GLY A 20 8.63 4.32 1.83
C GLY A 20 7.62 5.34 2.33
N GLU A 21 7.83 6.62 2.03
CA GLU A 21 6.94 7.71 2.39
C GLU A 21 5.52 7.57 1.78
N ILE A 22 5.40 7.18 0.51
CA ILE A 22 4.07 7.03 -0.11
C ILE A 22 3.33 5.80 0.44
N ALA A 23 4.05 4.73 0.73
CA ALA A 23 3.49 3.54 1.37
C ALA A 23 2.94 3.88 2.77
N GLU A 24 3.73 4.57 3.60
CA GLU A 24 3.34 4.99 4.94
C GLU A 24 2.12 5.94 4.91
N LYS A 25 2.12 6.92 3.99
CA LYS A 25 0.98 7.84 3.80
C LYS A 25 -0.29 7.11 3.37
N THR A 26 -0.17 6.11 2.50
CA THR A 26 -1.32 5.28 2.06
C THR A 26 -1.88 4.45 3.22
N ASP A 27 -1.01 3.90 4.08
CA ASP A 27 -1.46 3.20 5.30
C ASP A 27 -2.22 4.11 6.24
N ALA A 28 -1.66 5.28 6.50
CA ALA A 28 -2.27 6.27 7.37
C ALA A 28 -3.65 6.69 6.85
N LEU A 29 -3.81 6.88 5.54
CA LEU A 29 -5.10 7.19 4.92
C LEU A 29 -6.14 6.11 5.17
N PHE A 30 -5.81 4.83 4.94
CA PHE A 30 -6.77 3.75 5.16
C PHE A 30 -7.12 3.57 6.64
N GLN A 31 -6.15 3.76 7.54
CA GLN A 31 -6.41 3.76 8.97
C GLN A 31 -7.35 4.90 9.37
N ASP A 32 -7.13 6.11 8.84
CA ASP A 32 -8.00 7.27 9.11
C ASP A 32 -9.44 7.03 8.64
N ILE A 33 -9.62 6.47 7.43
CA ILE A 33 -10.93 6.07 6.91
C ILE A 33 -11.61 5.06 7.86
N CYS A 34 -10.88 4.06 8.34
CA CYS A 34 -11.44 3.04 9.23
C CYS A 34 -11.73 3.59 10.63
N ASN A 35 -10.94 4.53 11.13
CA ASN A 35 -11.15 5.18 12.43
C ASN A 35 -12.49 5.91 12.48
N VAL A 36 -12.84 6.64 11.42
CA VAL A 36 -14.12 7.36 11.31
C VAL A 36 -15.32 6.42 11.36
N SER A 37 -15.19 5.16 10.91
CA SER A 37 -16.30 4.20 10.92
C SER A 37 -16.73 3.73 12.32
N GLY A 38 -15.88 3.92 13.34
CA GLY A 38 -16.09 3.37 14.68
C GLY A 38 -15.98 1.85 14.78
N ASN A 39 -15.80 1.13 13.67
CA ASN A 39 -15.80 -0.33 13.61
C ASN A 39 -14.41 -0.90 13.93
N GLU A 40 -14.26 -1.48 15.12
CA GLU A 40 -13.00 -2.09 15.58
C GLU A 40 -12.53 -3.26 14.70
N LEU A 41 -13.45 -4.10 14.23
CA LEU A 41 -13.11 -5.21 13.34
C LEU A 41 -12.51 -4.69 12.03
N LEU A 42 -13.06 -3.60 11.49
CA LEU A 42 -12.54 -2.98 10.28
C LEU A 42 -11.13 -2.42 10.51
N ARG A 43 -10.89 -1.74 11.64
CA ARG A 43 -9.55 -1.24 12.03
C ARG A 43 -8.50 -2.34 12.14
N GLN A 44 -8.85 -3.45 12.80
CA GLN A 44 -7.92 -4.59 12.92
C GLN A 44 -7.64 -5.23 11.56
N THR A 45 -8.69 -5.40 10.75
CA THR A 45 -8.56 -6.00 9.42
C THR A 45 -7.67 -5.15 8.51
N ILE A 46 -7.85 -3.83 8.49
CA ILE A 46 -7.01 -2.96 7.66
C ILE A 46 -5.56 -2.91 8.17
N GLY A 47 -5.35 -2.98 9.48
CA GLY A 47 -4.02 -3.08 10.06
C GLY A 47 -3.26 -4.31 9.59
N LEU A 48 -3.93 -5.47 9.58
CA LEU A 48 -3.36 -6.73 9.07
C LEU A 48 -3.06 -6.66 7.57
N ILE A 49 -3.98 -6.10 6.78
CA ILE A 49 -3.79 -5.93 5.33
C ILE A 49 -2.59 -5.02 5.07
N ASN A 50 -2.49 -3.88 5.77
CA ASN A 50 -1.38 -2.94 5.61
C ASN A 50 -0.04 -3.58 6.00
N ALA A 51 0.01 -4.36 7.09
CA ALA A 51 1.22 -5.09 7.48
C ALA A 51 1.69 -6.07 6.39
N HIS A 52 0.76 -6.81 5.76
CA HIS A 52 1.10 -7.69 4.64
C HIS A 52 1.54 -6.92 3.39
N LEU A 53 0.86 -5.81 3.06
CA LEU A 53 1.22 -4.97 1.92
C LEU A 53 2.56 -4.28 2.10
N HIS A 54 2.96 -3.96 3.33
CA HIS A 54 4.25 -3.32 3.62
C HIS A 54 5.44 -4.10 3.09
N VAL A 55 5.36 -5.44 3.08
CA VAL A 55 6.40 -6.32 2.51
C VAL A 55 6.47 -6.22 0.98
N ILE A 56 5.34 -5.96 0.33
CA ILE A 56 5.19 -6.02 -1.13
C ILE A 56 5.40 -4.65 -1.79
N ARG A 57 5.00 -3.57 -1.13
CA ARG A 57 5.06 -2.19 -1.65
C ARG A 57 6.45 -1.71 -2.10
N PRO A 58 7.57 -2.18 -1.53
CA PRO A 58 8.87 -1.84 -2.08
C PRO A 58 9.05 -2.32 -3.54
N TYR A 59 8.48 -3.47 -3.89
CA TYR A 59 8.52 -4.02 -5.24
C TYR A 59 7.50 -3.35 -6.19
N GLU A 60 6.41 -2.78 -5.67
CA GLU A 60 5.43 -2.04 -6.47
C GLU A 60 6.06 -0.84 -7.21
N GLY A 61 7.15 -0.27 -6.69
CA GLY A 61 7.81 0.88 -7.31
C GLY A 61 8.41 0.61 -8.68
N ALA A 62 8.71 -0.65 -8.99
CA ALA A 62 9.16 -1.05 -10.32
C ALA A 62 8.02 -1.08 -11.35
N PHE A 63 6.76 -1.12 -10.91
CA PHE A 63 5.60 -1.37 -11.77
C PHE A 63 4.56 -0.25 -11.76
N ILE A 64 4.52 0.56 -10.70
CA ILE A 64 3.58 1.66 -10.54
C ILE A 64 4.38 2.97 -10.48
N PRO A 65 4.63 3.62 -11.62
CA PRO A 65 5.38 4.87 -11.66
C PRO A 65 4.62 6.06 -11.06
N ASP A 66 3.28 5.98 -10.96
CA ASP A 66 2.36 7.05 -10.57
C ASP A 66 1.79 6.90 -9.13
N ARG A 67 2.46 6.17 -8.25
CA ARG A 67 1.97 5.89 -6.86
C ARG A 67 1.64 7.15 -6.07
N SER A 68 2.42 8.22 -6.22
CA SER A 68 2.16 9.50 -5.56
C SER A 68 0.85 10.11 -6.03
N SER A 69 0.60 10.13 -7.34
CA SER A 69 -0.63 10.65 -7.93
C SER A 69 -1.86 9.84 -7.50
N GLU A 70 -1.73 8.52 -7.41
CA GLU A 70 -2.82 7.64 -6.93
C GLU A 70 -3.17 7.93 -5.46
N TYR A 71 -2.15 8.08 -4.61
CA TYR A 71 -2.33 8.50 -3.22
C TYR A 71 -2.99 9.89 -3.12
N GLU A 72 -2.48 10.88 -3.85
CA GLU A 72 -3.00 12.25 -3.82
C GLU A 72 -4.47 12.33 -4.23
N ALA A 73 -4.87 11.56 -5.26
CA ALA A 73 -6.26 11.48 -5.69
C ALA A 73 -7.17 10.91 -4.57
N MET A 74 -6.75 9.82 -3.92
CA MET A 74 -7.52 9.24 -2.80
C MET A 74 -7.57 10.17 -1.60
N ALA A 75 -6.45 10.79 -1.23
CA ALA A 75 -6.37 11.72 -0.11
C ALA A 75 -7.26 12.95 -0.35
N THR A 76 -7.29 13.47 -1.58
CA THR A 76 -8.15 14.60 -1.98
C THR A 76 -9.63 14.22 -1.90
N ALA A 77 -10.01 13.05 -2.45
CA ALA A 77 -11.39 12.57 -2.37
C ALA A 77 -11.84 12.38 -0.91
N TRP A 78 -10.97 11.83 -0.06
CA TRP A 78 -11.25 11.68 1.37
C TRP A 78 -11.40 13.03 2.09
N ALA A 79 -10.49 13.97 1.86
CA ALA A 79 -10.54 15.31 2.45
C ALA A 79 -11.83 16.06 2.08
N ASN A 80 -12.28 15.91 0.82
CA ASN A 80 -13.50 16.53 0.32
C ASN A 80 -14.78 15.75 0.68
N ARG A 81 -14.67 14.62 1.39
CA ARG A 81 -15.78 13.69 1.68
C ARG A 81 -16.51 13.22 0.41
N ASP A 82 -15.81 13.17 -0.72
CA ASP A 82 -16.32 12.62 -1.96
C ASP A 82 -16.25 11.08 -1.92
N ILE A 83 -17.24 10.48 -1.28
CA ILE A 83 -17.29 9.03 -1.04
C ILE A 83 -17.41 8.25 -2.36
N ALA A 84 -18.07 8.83 -3.37
CA ALA A 84 -18.23 8.18 -4.67
C ALA A 84 -16.88 8.05 -5.37
N SER A 85 -16.13 9.16 -5.50
CA SER A 85 -14.77 9.11 -6.06
C SER A 85 -13.84 8.27 -5.20
N LEU A 86 -13.90 8.37 -3.87
CA LEU A 86 -13.05 7.56 -3.00
C LEU A 86 -13.26 6.06 -3.20
N ARG A 87 -14.51 5.61 -3.36
CA ARG A 87 -14.83 4.20 -3.65
C ARG A 87 -14.24 3.75 -4.97
N ASP A 88 -14.41 4.55 -6.03
CA ASP A 88 -13.96 4.20 -7.37
C ASP A 88 -12.43 4.17 -7.44
N LEU A 89 -11.76 5.15 -6.81
CA LEU A 89 -10.30 5.21 -6.68
C LEU A 89 -9.75 4.03 -5.87
N THR A 90 -10.36 3.70 -4.72
CA THR A 90 -9.95 2.56 -3.88
C THR A 90 -10.13 1.23 -4.62
N THR A 91 -11.20 1.09 -5.42
CA THR A 91 -11.42 -0.09 -6.25
C THR A 91 -10.35 -0.23 -7.32
N ALA A 92 -10.02 0.86 -8.02
CA ALA A 92 -8.95 0.90 -9.01
C ALA A 92 -7.58 0.57 -8.39
N TYR A 93 -7.29 1.15 -7.22
CA TYR A 93 -6.07 0.92 -6.43
C TYR A 93 -5.84 -0.57 -6.17
N PHE A 94 -6.86 -1.29 -5.67
CA PHE A 94 -6.74 -2.72 -5.37
C PHE A 94 -6.75 -3.59 -6.62
N LYS A 95 -7.52 -3.21 -7.65
CA LYS A 95 -7.54 -3.92 -8.94
C LYS A 95 -6.14 -3.94 -9.57
N ARG A 96 -5.49 -2.78 -9.66
CA ARG A 96 -4.13 -2.65 -10.21
C ARG A 96 -3.14 -3.54 -9.45
N ARG A 97 -3.18 -3.52 -8.12
CA ARG A 97 -2.30 -4.35 -7.28
C ARG A 97 -2.55 -5.85 -7.46
N ARG A 98 -3.80 -6.26 -7.63
CA ARG A 98 -4.14 -7.65 -7.96
C ARG A 98 -3.54 -8.07 -9.30
N GLU A 99 -3.57 -7.21 -10.32
CA GLU A 99 -3.00 -7.49 -11.65
C GLU A 99 -1.47 -7.60 -11.63
N LEU A 100 -0.81 -6.95 -10.66
CA LEU A 100 0.64 -7.00 -10.48
C LEU A 100 1.15 -8.22 -9.71
N VAL A 101 0.28 -8.96 -9.02
CA VAL A 101 0.66 -10.13 -8.22
C VAL A 101 1.57 -11.11 -8.99
N PRO A 102 1.29 -11.50 -10.25
CA PRO A 102 2.17 -12.42 -10.98
C PRO A 102 3.56 -11.87 -11.25
N GLN A 103 3.69 -10.55 -11.44
CA GLN A 103 4.96 -9.88 -11.74
C GLN A 103 5.80 -9.74 -10.47
N ILE A 104 5.15 -9.33 -9.37
CA ILE A 104 5.75 -9.26 -8.04
C ILE A 104 6.21 -10.65 -7.58
N ALA A 105 5.38 -11.68 -7.75
CA ALA A 105 5.72 -13.05 -7.38
C ALA A 105 6.93 -13.58 -8.17
N LYS A 106 7.13 -13.16 -9.43
CA LYS A 106 8.32 -13.52 -10.20
C LYS A 106 9.58 -12.88 -9.62
N ILE A 107 9.53 -11.61 -9.23
CA ILE A 107 10.69 -10.94 -8.59
C ILE A 107 11.04 -11.59 -7.25
N ILE A 108 10.02 -11.91 -6.46
CA ILE A 108 10.18 -12.51 -5.12
C ILE A 108 10.75 -13.95 -5.21
N ASN A 109 10.26 -14.77 -6.15
CA ASN A 109 10.66 -16.20 -6.25
C ASN A 109 11.86 -16.45 -7.16
N HIS A 110 12.27 -15.47 -7.97
CA HIS A 110 13.50 -15.52 -8.75
C HIS A 110 14.39 -14.33 -8.37
N PRO A 111 14.97 -14.33 -7.15
CA PRO A 111 16.10 -13.46 -6.86
C PRO A 111 17.21 -13.84 -7.86
N ASN A 112 17.64 -12.88 -8.67
CA ASN A 112 18.92 -13.05 -9.37
C ASN A 112 20.05 -13.21 -8.35
#